data_AF-A0A1M5JQW9-F1
#
_entry.id   AF-A0A1M5JQW9-F1
#
_cell.length_a   1.000
_cell.length_b   1.000
_cell.length_c   1.000
_cell.angle_alpha   90.00
_cell.angle_beta   90.00
_cell.angle_gamma   90.00
#
_symmetry.space_group_name_H-M   'P 1'
#
loop_
_entity.id
_entity.type
_entity.pdbx_description
1 polymer ?
#
loop_
_entity_poly.entity_id
_entity_poly.type
_entity_poly.pdbx_seq_one_letter_code
_entity_poly.pdbx_strand_id
1 'polypeptide(L)'
;MLYTKQSFKEILKIMRRFNTVAFVVLAVTLAFSCSKPVDSYCEKENICTTDFRSVGISFTDNKGAPTAVKDYSAILVRTGDTVKSLLSTGIKPVPGAFIVIDDSYTSKLLEQGDDIKVTGTSVQTNQTKSTVIKVSGGKCACHIRKVSGAEKVAFD
;
A
#
# COMPACT_ATOMS: atom_id res chain seq x y z
N MET A 1 11.45 56.83 -58.86
CA MET A 1 12.18 55.84 -58.03
C MET A 1 11.19 55.23 -57.02
N LEU A 2 10.27 54.38 -57.50
CA LEU A 2 9.11 53.84 -56.75
C LEU A 2 9.33 52.40 -56.24
N TYR A 3 10.51 51.83 -56.48
CA TYR A 3 10.81 50.41 -56.20
C TYR A 3 11.25 50.11 -54.75
N THR A 4 11.49 51.14 -53.92
CA THR A 4 12.07 50.96 -52.57
C THR A 4 11.04 50.89 -51.44
N LYS A 5 9.82 51.44 -51.60
CA LYS A 5 8.77 51.42 -50.56
C LYS A 5 7.98 50.10 -50.51
N GLN A 6 7.81 49.41 -51.64
CA GLN A 6 7.06 48.15 -51.71
C GLN A 6 7.82 47.00 -51.02
N SER A 7 9.15 46.96 -51.20
CA SER A 7 10.02 45.92 -50.64
C SER A 7 10.10 45.97 -49.10
N PHE A 8 10.12 47.16 -48.50
CA PHE A 8 10.23 47.31 -47.05
C PHE A 8 8.97 46.86 -46.29
N LYS A 9 7.76 47.09 -46.84
CA LYS A 9 6.51 46.61 -46.23
C LYS A 9 6.38 45.09 -46.26
N GLU A 10 6.81 44.45 -47.35
CA GLU A 10 6.78 42.99 -47.45
C GLU A 10 7.82 42.33 -46.54
N ILE A 11 9.03 42.90 -46.42
CA ILE A 11 10.05 42.44 -45.47
C ILE A 11 9.57 42.58 -44.01
N LEU A 12 8.93 43.69 -43.65
CA LEU A 12 8.39 43.89 -42.30
C LEU A 12 7.23 42.91 -41.98
N LYS A 13 6.41 42.58 -42.99
CA LYS A 13 5.32 41.59 -42.88
C LYS A 13 5.84 40.16 -42.75
N ILE A 14 6.93 39.83 -43.44
CA ILE A 14 7.67 38.56 -43.32
C ILE A 14 8.32 38.44 -41.94
N MET A 15 9.03 39.48 -41.46
CA MET A 15 9.64 39.48 -40.13
C MET A 15 8.61 39.36 -38.99
N ARG A 16 7.43 39.99 -39.13
CA ARG A 16 6.34 39.90 -38.14
C ARG A 16 5.64 38.53 -38.15
N ARG A 17 5.54 37.88 -39.33
CA ARG A 17 5.01 36.51 -39.46
C ARG A 17 6.00 35.45 -38.96
N PHE A 18 7.31 35.61 -39.22
CA PHE A 18 8.34 34.72 -38.70
C PHE A 18 8.46 34.78 -37.17
N ASN A 19 8.33 35.96 -36.57
CA ASN A 19 8.37 36.11 -35.11
C ASN A 19 7.18 35.42 -34.43
N THR A 20 5.99 35.48 -35.04
CA THR A 20 4.79 34.83 -34.48
C THR A 20 4.86 33.31 -34.61
N VAL A 21 5.37 32.79 -35.74
CA VAL A 21 5.55 31.33 -35.95
C VAL A 21 6.64 30.77 -35.02
N ALA A 22 7.75 31.49 -34.84
CA ALA A 22 8.81 31.08 -33.92
C ALA A 22 8.33 31.01 -32.46
N PHE A 23 7.53 32.00 -32.02
CA PHE A 23 6.93 31.98 -30.68
C PHE A 23 5.92 30.84 -30.49
N VAL A 24 5.11 30.53 -31.51
CA VAL A 24 4.14 29.42 -31.44
C VAL A 24 4.86 28.06 -31.41
N VAL A 25 5.92 27.87 -32.19
CA VAL A 25 6.73 26.63 -32.18
C VAL A 25 7.41 26.44 -30.81
N LEU A 26 7.97 27.50 -30.22
CA LEU A 26 8.57 27.44 -28.88
C LEU A 26 7.52 27.08 -27.80
N ALA A 27 6.33 27.68 -27.85
CA ALA A 27 5.25 27.37 -26.91
C ALA A 27 4.75 25.93 -27.01
N VAL A 28 4.70 25.35 -28.21
CA VAL A 28 4.29 23.95 -28.42
C VAL A 28 5.34 22.97 -27.88
N THR A 29 6.64 23.28 -27.99
CA THR A 29 7.70 22.39 -27.43
C THR A 29 7.72 22.34 -25.91
N LEU A 30 7.26 23.39 -25.22
CA LEU A 30 7.18 23.41 -23.74
C LEU A 30 5.99 22.60 -23.20
N ALA A 31 4.95 22.34 -24.02
CA ALA A 31 3.80 21.54 -23.64
C ALA A 31 4.05 20.01 -23.69
N PHE A 32 5.16 19.58 -24.30
CA PHE A 32 5.57 18.16 -24.35
C PHE A 32 6.59 17.77 -23.27
N SER A 33 6.83 18.64 -22.27
CA SER A 33 7.51 18.23 -21.04
C SER A 33 6.57 17.36 -20.21
N CYS A 34 6.41 16.13 -20.68
CA CYS A 34 5.66 15.08 -20.03
C CYS A 34 6.47 14.70 -18.78
N SER A 35 6.06 15.20 -17.62
CA SER A 35 6.56 14.74 -16.33
C SER A 35 6.27 13.24 -16.24
N LYS A 36 7.30 12.40 -16.38
CA LYS A 36 7.18 11.02 -15.91
C LYS A 36 6.77 11.11 -14.44
N PRO A 37 5.79 10.32 -13.95
CA PRO A 37 5.58 10.22 -12.52
C PRO A 37 6.93 9.83 -11.92
N VAL A 38 7.45 10.69 -11.05
CA VAL A 38 8.59 10.33 -10.21
C VAL A 38 8.08 9.16 -9.41
N ASP A 39 8.61 7.96 -9.67
CA ASP A 39 8.41 6.84 -8.76
C ASP A 39 8.69 7.40 -7.37
N SER A 40 7.71 7.34 -6.47
CA SER A 40 7.83 7.89 -5.13
C SER A 40 9.06 7.28 -4.47
N TYR A 41 10.19 7.99 -4.56
CA TYR A 41 11.29 7.87 -3.64
C TYR A 41 10.66 8.31 -2.33
N CYS A 42 10.43 7.34 -1.46
CA CYS A 42 9.92 7.57 -0.11
C CYS A 42 10.58 8.83 0.43
N GLU A 43 9.76 9.83 0.72
CA GLU A 43 10.20 11.20 0.87
C GLU A 43 11.09 11.25 2.12
N LYS A 44 12.41 11.20 1.90
CA LYS A 44 13.48 10.81 2.82
C LYS A 44 13.69 9.30 2.89
N GLU A 45 14.94 8.88 2.69
CA GLU A 45 15.42 7.56 3.07
C GLU A 45 15.03 7.29 4.52
N ASN A 46 13.96 6.53 4.71
CA ASN A 46 13.45 6.21 6.03
C ASN A 46 14.52 5.38 6.73
N ILE A 47 15.13 5.94 7.78
CA ILE A 47 16.03 5.20 8.66
C ILE A 47 15.15 4.19 9.41
N CYS A 48 15.20 2.93 8.97
CA CYS A 48 14.47 1.85 9.60
C CYS A 48 15.27 1.25 10.75
N THR A 49 14.59 0.89 11.84
CA THR A 49 15.14 0.05 12.88
C THR A 49 15.35 -1.38 12.37
N THR A 50 16.24 -2.13 13.01
CA THR A 50 16.44 -3.57 12.72
C THR A 50 15.40 -4.46 13.40
N ASP A 51 14.36 -3.87 13.97
CA ASP A 51 13.28 -4.60 14.64
C ASP A 51 12.48 -5.43 13.65
N PHE A 52 11.92 -6.55 14.11
CA PHE A 52 10.95 -7.32 13.34
C PHE A 52 9.60 -7.27 14.03
N ARG A 53 8.56 -6.86 13.31
CA ARG A 53 7.19 -6.76 13.85
C ARG A 53 6.29 -7.84 13.28
N SER A 54 5.38 -8.30 14.14
CA SER A 54 4.30 -9.19 13.78
C SER A 54 3.03 -8.82 14.53
N VAL A 55 1.88 -9.17 13.95
CA VAL A 55 0.57 -9.00 14.57
C VAL A 55 0.01 -10.39 14.85
N GLY A 56 -0.24 -10.66 16.14
CA GLY A 56 -0.82 -11.90 16.61
C GLY A 56 -2.30 -11.77 16.98
N ILE A 57 -2.94 -12.92 17.15
CA ILE A 57 -4.29 -13.07 17.68
C ILE A 57 -4.36 -14.30 18.57
N SER A 58 -5.20 -14.26 19.60
CA SER A 58 -5.46 -15.42 20.47
C SER A 58 -6.93 -15.79 20.45
N PHE A 59 -7.21 -17.07 20.25
CA PHE A 59 -8.54 -17.64 20.46
C PHE A 59 -8.63 -18.21 21.87
N THR A 60 -9.72 -17.88 22.57
CA THR A 60 -9.95 -18.34 23.95
C THR A 60 -11.28 -19.05 24.07
N ASP A 61 -11.43 -19.88 25.11
CA ASP A 61 -12.75 -20.33 25.55
C ASP A 61 -13.53 -19.18 26.22
N ASN A 62 -14.74 -19.50 26.68
CA ASN A 62 -15.64 -18.57 27.39
C ASN A 62 -15.14 -18.14 28.78
N LYS A 63 -14.10 -18.79 29.30
CA LYS A 63 -13.41 -18.44 30.56
C LYS A 63 -12.14 -17.62 30.30
N GLY A 64 -11.81 -17.33 29.04
CA GLY A 64 -10.62 -16.59 28.64
C GLY A 64 -9.34 -17.43 28.58
N ALA A 65 -9.42 -18.75 28.75
CA ALA A 65 -8.27 -19.63 28.63
C ALA A 65 -7.92 -19.90 27.14
N PRO A 66 -6.64 -20.00 26.76
CA PRO A 66 -6.25 -20.33 25.39
C PRO A 66 -6.82 -21.68 24.95
N THR A 67 -7.40 -21.76 23.75
CA THR A 67 -8.07 -22.98 23.27
C THR A 67 -7.67 -23.36 21.86
N ALA A 68 -7.62 -24.67 21.58
CA ALA A 68 -7.22 -25.19 20.28
C ALA A 68 -8.23 -24.86 19.18
N VAL A 69 -7.71 -24.47 18.02
CA VAL A 69 -8.49 -24.06 16.85
C VAL A 69 -8.03 -24.83 15.63
N LYS A 70 -9.01 -25.29 14.84
CA LYS A 70 -8.83 -25.87 13.50
C LYS A 70 -9.35 -24.91 12.43
N ASP A 71 -9.04 -25.22 11.18
CA ASP A 71 -9.51 -24.46 10.00
C ASP A 71 -9.17 -22.96 10.08
N TYR A 72 -8.01 -22.64 10.69
CA TYR A 72 -7.54 -21.28 10.80
C TYR A 72 -7.26 -20.68 9.42
N SER A 73 -7.70 -19.44 9.21
CA SER A 73 -7.38 -18.67 8.01
C SER A 73 -7.22 -17.19 8.32
N ALA A 74 -6.31 -16.55 7.59
CA ALA A 74 -6.13 -15.10 7.56
C ALA A 74 -6.14 -14.65 6.09
N ILE A 75 -7.11 -13.81 5.72
CA ILE A 75 -7.32 -13.38 4.34
C ILE A 75 -7.26 -11.86 4.26
N LEU A 76 -6.43 -11.33 3.36
CA LEU A 76 -6.40 -9.91 3.03
C LEU A 76 -7.66 -9.57 2.23
N VAL A 77 -8.59 -8.81 2.83
CA VAL A 77 -9.95 -8.63 2.28
C VAL A 77 -9.92 -7.93 0.91
N ARG A 78 -9.03 -6.95 0.72
CA ARG A 78 -8.93 -6.18 -0.53
C ARG A 78 -8.56 -7.06 -1.74
N THR A 79 -7.67 -8.03 -1.57
CA THR A 79 -7.15 -8.84 -2.69
C THR A 79 -7.68 -10.27 -2.71
N GLY A 80 -8.22 -10.75 -1.58
CA GLY A 80 -8.58 -12.16 -1.39
C GLY A 80 -7.39 -13.07 -1.11
N ASP A 81 -6.17 -12.52 -0.99
CA ASP A 81 -4.98 -13.32 -0.78
C ASP A 81 -4.94 -13.95 0.61
N THR A 82 -4.51 -15.20 0.67
CA THR A 82 -4.18 -15.83 1.95
C THR A 82 -2.89 -15.24 2.51
N VAL A 83 -2.95 -14.80 3.77
CA VAL A 83 -1.78 -14.36 4.51
C VAL A 83 -1.10 -15.57 5.15
N LYS A 84 0.17 -15.79 4.82
CA LYS A 84 1.02 -16.86 5.36
C LYS A 84 2.28 -16.23 5.94
N SER A 85 2.23 -15.87 7.22
CA SER A 85 3.38 -15.36 7.95
C SER A 85 4.52 -16.39 7.94
N LEU A 86 5.76 -15.94 7.72
CA LEU A 86 6.93 -16.83 7.75
C LEU A 86 7.16 -17.42 9.15
N LEU A 87 6.71 -16.73 10.20
CA LEU A 87 6.83 -17.21 11.57
C LEU A 87 5.82 -18.31 11.93
N SER A 88 4.77 -18.49 11.14
CA SER A 88 3.71 -19.47 11.43
C SER A 88 4.15 -20.93 11.30
N THR A 89 5.29 -21.20 10.66
CA THR A 89 5.78 -22.56 10.37
C THR A 89 6.82 -23.09 11.37
N GLY A 90 7.38 -22.24 12.23
CA GLY A 90 8.51 -22.59 13.12
C GLY A 90 8.22 -22.56 14.62
N ILE A 91 7.23 -21.78 15.07
CA ILE A 91 6.93 -21.60 16.49
C ILE A 91 5.66 -22.39 16.80
N LYS A 92 5.71 -23.35 17.73
CA LYS A 92 4.51 -23.99 18.28
C LYS A 92 3.84 -23.00 19.23
N PRO A 93 2.81 -22.26 18.82
CA PRO A 93 2.22 -21.26 19.70
C PRO A 93 1.46 -21.99 20.81
N VAL A 94 1.28 -21.30 21.93
CA VAL A 94 0.24 -21.63 22.92
C VAL A 94 -1.07 -21.95 22.17
N PRO A 95 -1.85 -22.98 22.55
CA PRO A 95 -3.09 -23.33 21.87
C PRO A 95 -3.98 -22.10 21.61
N GLY A 96 -4.38 -21.90 20.35
CA GLY A 96 -5.21 -20.78 19.95
C GLY A 96 -4.47 -19.48 19.65
N ALA A 97 -3.16 -19.39 19.88
CA ALA A 97 -2.38 -18.23 19.46
C ALA A 97 -1.89 -18.40 18.01
N PHE A 98 -2.05 -17.36 17.20
CA PHE A 98 -1.59 -17.34 15.81
C PHE A 98 -0.89 -16.03 15.50
N ILE A 99 0.18 -16.10 14.72
CA ILE A 99 0.75 -14.93 14.06
C ILE A 99 -0.03 -14.73 12.77
N VAL A 100 -0.75 -13.61 12.68
CA VAL A 100 -1.62 -13.31 11.54
C VAL A 100 -0.81 -12.81 10.36
N ILE A 101 0.11 -11.87 10.61
CA ILE A 101 0.92 -11.20 9.58
C ILE A 101 2.20 -10.66 10.20
N ASP A 102 3.24 -10.45 9.39
CA ASP A 102 4.54 -9.94 9.80
C ASP A 102 5.15 -9.00 8.75
N ASP A 103 6.33 -8.45 9.04
CA ASP A 103 7.03 -7.47 8.19
C ASP A 103 7.31 -7.96 6.75
N SER A 104 7.27 -9.26 6.45
CA SER A 104 7.38 -9.78 5.08
C SER A 104 6.23 -9.35 4.16
N TYR A 105 5.13 -8.83 4.73
CA TYR A 105 3.99 -8.29 3.99
C TYR A 105 3.97 -6.76 3.90
N THR A 106 4.96 -6.05 4.47
CA THR A 106 4.95 -4.57 4.57
C THR A 106 4.64 -3.89 3.24
N SER A 107 5.32 -4.28 2.15
CA SER A 107 5.13 -3.67 0.82
C SER A 107 3.83 -4.07 0.10
N LYS A 108 3.11 -5.08 0.61
CA LYS A 108 1.84 -5.57 0.04
C LYS A 108 0.62 -4.88 0.66
N LEU A 109 0.80 -4.24 1.81
CA LEU A 109 -0.24 -3.52 2.54
C LEU A 109 -0.32 -2.06 2.08
N LEU A 110 -1.51 -1.48 2.21
CA LEU A 110 -1.73 -0.05 2.04
C LEU A 110 -1.25 0.76 3.26
N GLU A 111 -0.83 1.99 3.03
CA GLU A 111 -0.39 2.93 4.08
C GLU A 111 -1.53 3.26 5.04
N GLN A 112 -2.75 3.45 4.52
CA GLN A 112 -3.96 3.66 5.32
C GLN A 112 -4.44 2.41 6.08
N GLY A 113 -3.84 1.25 5.82
CA GLY A 113 -4.23 -0.03 6.40
C GLY A 113 -5.16 -0.85 5.50
N ASP A 114 -4.90 -2.15 5.50
CA ASP A 114 -5.78 -3.16 4.91
C ASP A 114 -6.47 -3.97 6.00
N ASP A 115 -7.68 -4.43 5.67
CA ASP A 115 -8.43 -5.34 6.51
C ASP A 115 -8.02 -6.78 6.25
N ILE A 116 -7.74 -7.50 7.34
CA ILE A 116 -7.43 -8.92 7.33
C ILE A 116 -8.53 -9.62 8.12
N LYS A 117 -9.30 -10.47 7.43
CA LYS A 117 -10.30 -11.32 8.07
C LYS A 117 -9.59 -12.55 8.62
N VAL A 118 -9.66 -12.72 9.93
CA VAL A 118 -9.15 -13.90 10.63
C VAL A 118 -10.34 -14.77 11.02
N THR A 119 -10.25 -16.06 10.76
CA THR A 119 -11.29 -17.05 11.09
C THR A 119 -10.66 -18.25 11.75
N GLY A 120 -11.37 -18.83 12.72
CA GLY A 120 -10.98 -20.07 13.37
C GLY A 120 -12.18 -20.83 13.91
N THR A 121 -12.08 -22.15 13.90
CA THR A 121 -13.10 -23.07 14.44
C THR A 121 -12.58 -23.73 15.71
N SER A 122 -13.28 -23.56 16.83
CA SER A 122 -12.98 -24.24 18.09
C SER A 122 -12.99 -25.76 17.90
N VAL A 123 -11.94 -26.44 18.34
CA VAL A 123 -11.90 -27.91 18.33
C VAL A 123 -12.88 -28.50 19.34
N GLN A 124 -13.13 -27.80 20.44
CA GLN A 124 -13.98 -28.28 21.54
C GLN A 124 -15.47 -28.13 21.24
N THR A 125 -15.87 -26.98 20.69
CA THR A 125 -17.29 -26.64 20.50
C THR A 125 -17.74 -26.71 19.04
N ASN A 126 -16.81 -26.89 18.09
CA ASN A 126 -17.04 -26.75 16.64
C ASN A 126 -17.61 -25.39 16.21
N GLN A 127 -17.58 -24.39 17.10
CA GLN A 127 -18.00 -23.04 16.77
C GLN A 127 -16.95 -22.35 15.91
N THR A 128 -17.35 -21.76 14.79
CA THR A 128 -16.49 -20.88 13.98
C THR A 128 -16.73 -19.42 14.37
N LYS A 129 -15.65 -18.69 14.64
CA LYS A 129 -15.68 -17.23 14.82
C LYS A 129 -14.73 -16.55 13.86
N SER A 130 -15.11 -15.35 13.44
CA SER A 130 -14.27 -14.47 12.64
C SER A 130 -14.14 -13.09 13.28
N THR A 131 -13.01 -12.44 13.06
CA THR A 131 -12.82 -11.02 13.36
C THR A 131 -12.07 -10.37 12.21
N VAL A 132 -12.14 -9.05 12.14
CA VAL A 132 -11.31 -8.25 11.23
C VAL A 132 -10.28 -7.50 12.04
N ILE A 133 -9.03 -7.53 11.59
CA ILE A 133 -7.96 -6.65 12.06
C ILE A 133 -7.52 -5.74 10.93
N LYS A 134 -7.23 -4.48 11.24
CA LYS A 134 -6.69 -3.54 10.26
C LYS A 134 -5.20 -3.39 10.49
N VAL A 135 -4.39 -3.60 9.46
CA VAL A 135 -2.92 -3.53 9.53
C VAL A 135 -2.40 -2.65 8.40
N SER A 136 -1.59 -1.66 8.74
CA SER A 136 -0.92 -0.78 7.79
C SER A 136 0.50 -1.24 7.48
N GLY A 137 0.92 -0.97 6.25
CA GLY A 137 2.29 -1.08 5.79
C GLY A 137 2.52 -0.01 4.72
N GLY A 138 2.94 -0.41 3.53
CA GLY A 138 3.16 0.47 2.40
C GLY A 138 4.58 0.39 1.86
N LYS A 139 4.76 0.91 0.64
CA LYS A 139 6.06 0.93 -0.05
C LYS A 139 7.14 1.66 0.76
N CYS A 140 6.74 2.62 1.59
CA CYS A 140 7.63 3.45 2.39
C CYS A 140 7.64 3.11 3.88
N ALA A 141 6.84 2.14 4.33
CA ALA A 141 6.82 1.73 5.73
C ALA A 141 8.02 0.83 6.05
N CYS A 142 8.67 1.07 7.19
CA CYS A 142 9.73 0.19 7.70
C CYS A 142 9.16 -1.11 8.28
N HIS A 143 8.01 -1.02 8.96
CA HIS A 143 7.37 -2.14 9.63
C HIS A 143 5.86 -2.07 9.45
N ILE A 144 5.22 -3.22 9.62
CA ILE A 144 3.77 -3.25 9.76
C ILE A 144 3.33 -2.64 11.10
N ARG A 145 2.10 -2.15 11.14
CA ARG A 145 1.47 -1.66 12.37
C ARG A 145 0.01 -2.09 12.41
N LYS A 146 -0.42 -2.65 13.54
CA LYS A 146 -1.84 -2.84 13.81
C LYS A 146 -2.49 -1.46 14.01
N VAL A 147 -3.50 -1.17 13.18
CA VAL A 147 -4.29 0.06 13.26
C VAL A 147 -5.49 -0.16 14.19
N SER A 148 -6.19 -1.29 14.06
CA SER A 148 -7.36 -1.62 14.88
C SER A 148 -7.72 -3.11 14.82
N GLY A 149 -8.74 -3.51 15.58
CA GLY A 149 -9.29 -4.88 15.62
C GLY A 149 -8.91 -5.66 16.87
N ALA A 150 -9.50 -6.84 17.03
CA ALA A 150 -9.34 -7.66 18.22
C ALA A 150 -7.91 -8.22 18.38
N GLU A 151 -7.47 -8.40 19.61
CA GLU A 151 -6.30 -9.22 19.97
C GLU A 151 -6.72 -10.62 20.41
N LYS A 152 -7.95 -10.74 20.91
CA LYS A 152 -8.53 -11.97 21.44
C LYS A 152 -9.92 -12.20 20.85
N VAL A 153 -10.22 -13.45 20.53
CA VAL A 153 -11.55 -13.90 20.08
C VAL A 153 -11.99 -15.03 21.00
N ALA A 154 -12.94 -14.74 21.88
CA ALA A 154 -13.50 -15.74 22.78
C ALA A 154 -14.61 -16.52 22.09
N PHE A 155 -14.61 -17.85 22.20
CA PHE A 155 -15.73 -18.72 21.89
C PHE A 155 -16.76 -18.72 23.02
N ASP A 156 -17.98 -19.17 22.71
CA ASP A 156 -19.08 -19.26 23.67
C ASP A 156 -18.97 -20.49 24.59
#